data_AF-A0A9X5X7J5-F1
#
_entry.id   AF-A0A9X5X7J5-F1
#
_cell.length_a   1.000
_cell.length_b   1.000
_cell.length_c   1.000
_cell.angle_alpha   90.00
_cell.angle_beta   90.00
_cell.angle_gamma   90.00
#
_symmetry.space_group_name_H-M   'P 1'
#
loop_
_entity.id
_entity.type
_entity.pdbx_description
1 polymer ?
#
loop_
_entity_poly.entity_id
_entity_poly.type
_entity_poly.pdbx_seq_one_letter_code
_entity_poly.pdbx_strand_id
1 'polypeptide(L)'
;MADPKGFLNHGREVARTRPVAERVKDWNEVYVPGSLLPIISKQASRCMDCGIPFCHNGCPLGNLIPEWNDYAYREDWSAASERLHATNNFPEFTGRLCP
;
A
#
# COMPACT_ATOMS: atom_id res chain seq x y z
N MET A 1 0.83 16.37 0.21
CA MET A 1 0.60 15.66 -1.05
C MET A 1 1.92 15.13 -1.57
N ALA A 2 1.94 13.86 -1.95
CA ALA A 2 3.05 13.22 -2.64
C ALA A 2 3.46 13.99 -3.91
N ASP A 3 4.68 13.76 -4.41
CA ASP A 3 5.15 14.30 -5.68
C ASP A 3 4.21 13.85 -6.82
N PRO A 4 3.46 14.75 -7.49
CA PRO A 4 2.55 14.37 -8.57
C PRO A 4 3.27 13.71 -9.76
N LYS A 5 4.60 13.86 -9.87
CA LYS A 5 5.44 13.23 -10.88
C LYS A 5 6.20 12.00 -10.35
N GLY A 6 5.98 11.59 -9.11
CA GLY A 6 6.69 10.46 -8.49
C GLY A 6 6.54 9.16 -9.26
N PHE A 7 5.40 8.95 -9.94
CA PHE A 7 5.16 7.78 -10.79
C PHE A 7 6.05 7.70 -12.03
N LEU A 8 6.59 8.84 -12.50
CA LEU A 8 7.53 8.90 -13.63
C LEU A 8 8.97 8.58 -13.17
N ASN A 9 9.31 8.97 -11.95
CA ASN A 9 10.66 8.88 -11.41
C ASN A 9 10.95 7.56 -10.69
N HIS A 10 9.90 6.88 -10.23
CA HIS A 10 10.02 5.64 -9.47
C HIS A 10 9.23 4.54 -10.16
N GLY A 11 9.85 3.38 -10.40
CA GLY A 11 9.20 2.16 -10.89
C GLY A 11 8.31 1.52 -9.83
N ARG A 12 7.39 0.62 -10.26
CA ARG A 12 6.52 -0.09 -9.33
C ARG A 12 7.35 -1.20 -8.71
N GLU A 13 7.40 -1.23 -7.39
CA GLU A 13 8.10 -2.25 -6.62
C GLU A 13 7.07 -3.01 -5.78
N VAL A 14 7.28 -4.31 -5.59
CA VAL A 14 6.37 -5.19 -4.84
C VAL A 14 7.14 -5.88 -3.72
N ALA A 15 6.42 -6.34 -2.69
CA ALA A 15 6.99 -7.11 -1.59
C ALA A 15 7.80 -8.30 -2.11
N ARG A 16 8.97 -8.52 -1.51
CA ARG A 16 9.82 -9.65 -1.86
C ARG A 16 9.14 -10.95 -1.43
N THR A 17 9.12 -11.93 -2.32
CA THR A 17 8.59 -13.27 -2.03
C THR A 17 9.69 -14.22 -1.59
N ARG A 18 9.35 -15.17 -0.72
CA ARG A 18 10.21 -16.29 -0.37
C ARG A 18 10.50 -17.18 -1.60
N PRO A 19 11.68 -17.82 -1.67
CA PRO A 19 12.02 -18.74 -2.75
C PRO A 19 10.99 -19.88 -2.90
N VAL A 20 10.71 -20.28 -4.14
CA VAL A 20 9.73 -21.34 -4.42
C VAL A 20 10.10 -22.65 -3.71
N ALA A 21 11.38 -23.04 -3.76
CA ALA A 21 11.87 -24.26 -3.15
C ALA A 21 11.70 -24.34 -1.62
N GLU A 22 11.54 -23.18 -0.96
CA GLU A 22 11.27 -23.10 0.48
C GLU A 22 9.76 -23.09 0.74
N ARG A 23 9.01 -22.20 0.08
CA ARG A 23 7.58 -21.97 0.37
C ARG A 23 6.66 -23.14 0.00
N VAL A 24 7.13 -24.12 -0.77
CA VAL A 24 6.36 -25.36 -1.06
C VAL A 24 6.45 -26.40 0.07
N LYS A 25 7.28 -26.15 1.09
CA LYS A 25 7.52 -27.10 2.19
C LYS A 25 6.76 -26.74 3.46
N ASP A 26 6.06 -25.61 3.49
CA ASP A 26 5.30 -25.11 4.63
C ASP A 26 4.07 -24.31 4.19
N TRP A 27 3.28 -23.88 5.17
CA TRP A 27 2.07 -23.08 4.97
C TRP A 27 2.22 -21.63 5.45
N ASN A 28 3.47 -21.17 5.64
CA ASN A 28 3.71 -19.81 6.10
C ASN A 28 3.46 -18.79 4.96
N GLU A 29 3.40 -17.51 5.32
CA GLU A 29 3.21 -16.42 4.36
C GLU A 29 4.26 -16.44 3.24
N VAL A 30 3.83 -16.13 2.02
CA VAL A 30 4.68 -16.12 0.82
C VAL A 30 5.63 -14.94 0.80
N TYR A 31 5.20 -13.78 1.31
CA TYR A 31 6.02 -12.58 1.36
C TYR A 31 7.03 -12.68 2.50
N VAL A 32 8.22 -12.13 2.28
CA VAL A 32 9.23 -12.01 3.33
C VAL A 32 8.73 -10.99 4.36
N PRO A 33 8.64 -11.34 5.66
CA PRO A 33 8.20 -10.41 6.69
C PRO A 33 9.01 -9.11 6.67
N GLY A 34 8.31 -7.98 6.77
CA GLY A 34 8.94 -6.65 6.75
C GLY A 34 9.44 -6.17 5.39
N SER A 35 9.31 -6.95 4.31
CA SER A 35 9.81 -6.56 2.98
C SER A 35 9.12 -5.35 2.34
N LEU A 36 7.93 -4.96 2.84
CA LEU A 36 7.18 -3.79 2.36
C LEU A 36 7.71 -2.48 2.95
N LEU A 37 8.10 -2.45 4.22
CA LEU A 37 8.47 -1.21 4.92
C LEU A 37 9.60 -0.43 4.21
N PRO A 38 10.66 -1.07 3.67
CA PRO A 38 11.73 -0.35 2.98
C PRO A 38 11.30 0.34 1.67
N ILE A 39 10.20 -0.10 1.04
CA ILE A 39 9.77 0.42 -0.27
C ILE A 39 8.50 1.26 -0.19
N ILE A 40 7.69 1.11 0.86
CA ILE A 40 6.31 1.60 0.88
C ILE A 40 6.22 3.12 0.81
N SER A 41 7.06 3.89 1.52
CA SER A 41 7.05 5.36 1.45
C SER A 41 7.34 5.86 0.03
N LYS A 42 8.30 5.24 -0.65
CA LYS A 42 8.64 5.54 -2.05
C LYS A 42 7.55 5.09 -3.02
N GLN A 43 6.85 4.00 -2.74
CA GLN A 43 5.72 3.57 -3.57
C GLN A 43 4.50 4.47 -3.36
N ALA A 44 4.26 4.95 -2.14
CA ALA A 44 3.21 5.91 -1.83
C ALA A 44 3.42 7.27 -2.53
N SER A 45 4.69 7.67 -2.73
CA SER A 45 5.03 8.89 -3.48
C SER A 45 4.61 8.86 -4.96
N ARG A 46 4.25 7.68 -5.50
CA ARG A 46 3.73 7.55 -6.87
C ARG A 46 2.28 8.00 -7.02
N CYS A 47 1.56 8.26 -5.92
CA CYS A 47 0.20 8.75 -5.98
C CYS A 47 0.19 10.14 -6.65
N MET A 48 -0.62 10.30 -7.70
CA MET A 48 -0.64 11.52 -8.52
C MET A 48 -1.51 12.64 -7.95
N ASP A 49 -2.27 12.37 -6.88
CA ASP A 49 -3.41 13.19 -6.45
C ASP A 49 -4.28 13.69 -7.62
N CYS A 50 -4.87 12.74 -8.34
CA CYS A 50 -5.50 12.96 -9.64
C CYS A 50 -6.76 13.85 -9.67
N GLY A 51 -7.18 14.45 -8.55
CA GLY A 51 -8.38 15.29 -8.41
C GLY A 51 -9.71 14.51 -8.48
N ILE A 52 -9.86 13.58 -9.42
CA ILE A 52 -10.97 12.61 -9.47
C ILE A 52 -10.42 11.22 -9.12
N PRO A 53 -10.46 10.81 -7.84
CA PRO A 53 -9.84 9.58 -7.38
C PRO A 53 -10.65 8.35 -7.81
N PHE A 54 -10.36 7.81 -9.00
CA PHE A 54 -10.96 6.55 -9.46
C PHE A 54 -10.72 5.38 -8.50
N CYS A 55 -9.62 5.42 -7.74
CA CYS A 55 -9.31 4.46 -6.71
C CYS A 55 -10.35 4.41 -5.57
N HIS A 56 -11.00 5.54 -5.23
CA HIS A 56 -12.07 5.56 -4.23
C HIS A 56 -13.29 4.77 -4.72
N ASN A 57 -13.68 4.98 -5.98
CA ASN A 57 -14.83 4.31 -6.58
C ASN A 57 -14.55 2.82 -6.88
N GLY A 58 -13.29 2.46 -7.13
CA GLY A 58 -12.89 1.08 -7.33
C GLY A 58 -12.89 0.25 -6.05
N CYS A 59 -12.83 0.90 -4.88
CA CYS A 59 -12.91 0.21 -3.60
C CYS A 59 -14.36 0.21 -3.08
N PRO A 60 -14.97 -0.97 -2.84
CA PRO A 60 -16.33 -1.05 -2.30
C PRO A 60 -16.53 -0.38 -0.94
N LEU A 61 -15.45 -0.17 -0.18
CA LEU A 61 -15.48 0.47 1.14
C LEU A 61 -15.42 2.01 1.06
N GLY A 62 -15.25 2.61 -0.13
CA GLY A 62 -15.08 4.05 -0.26
C GLY A 62 -13.80 4.57 0.40
N ASN A 63 -12.76 3.74 0.38
CA ASN A 63 -11.47 3.97 1.01
C ASN A 63 -10.77 5.26 0.52
N LEU A 64 -10.19 6.01 1.46
CA LEU A 64 -9.64 7.36 1.27
C LEU A 64 -8.15 7.32 0.88
N ILE A 65 -7.87 6.59 -0.21
CA ILE A 65 -6.53 6.09 -0.59
C ILE A 65 -5.44 7.18 -0.75
N PRO A 66 -5.69 8.31 -1.43
CA PRO A 66 -4.69 9.36 -1.59
C PRO A 66 -4.21 9.95 -0.26
N GLU A 67 -5.08 9.99 0.75
CA GLU A 67 -4.78 10.63 2.02
C GLU A 67 -3.79 9.83 2.85
N TRP A 68 -4.03 8.53 3.06
CA TRP A 68 -3.06 7.69 3.76
C TRP A 68 -1.79 7.47 2.93
N ASN A 69 -1.84 7.56 1.60
CA ASN A 69 -0.63 7.56 0.78
C ASN A 69 0.23 8.80 1.02
N ASP A 70 -0.37 9.99 1.21
CA ASP A 70 0.39 11.19 1.57
C ASP A 70 1.05 11.05 2.95
N TYR A 71 0.32 10.53 3.93
CA TYR A 71 0.86 10.27 5.26
C TYR A 71 1.98 9.21 5.22
N ALA A 72 1.79 8.11 4.49
CA ALA A 72 2.80 7.07 4.30
C ALA A 72 4.06 7.59 3.59
N TYR A 73 3.90 8.46 2.59
CA TYR A 73 5.02 9.11 1.93
C TYR A 73 5.85 9.99 2.89
N ARG A 74 5.17 10.66 3.83
CA ARG A 74 5.78 11.49 4.88
C ARG A 74 6.25 10.71 6.10
N GLU A 75 6.11 9.39 6.07
CA GLU A 75 6.40 8.47 7.18
C GLU A 75 5.59 8.74 8.45
N ASP A 76 4.43 9.40 8.32
CA ASP A 76 3.46 9.56 9.40
C ASP A 76 2.54 8.34 9.45
N TRP A 77 3.08 7.23 9.97
CA TRP A 77 2.38 5.95 10.03
C TRP A 77 1.15 5.97 10.92
N SER A 78 1.14 6.83 11.94
CA SER A 78 0.00 6.97 12.85
C SER A 78 -1.19 7.58 12.12
N ALA A 79 -0.99 8.71 11.44
CA ALA A 79 -2.04 9.36 10.66
C ALA A 79 -2.49 8.49 9.46
N ALA A 80 -1.55 7.81 8.80
CA ALA A 80 -1.88 6.87 7.72
C ALA A 80 -2.80 5.74 8.21
N SER A 81 -2.47 5.16 9.37
CA SER A 81 -3.25 4.08 9.98
C SER A 81 -4.64 4.56 10.42
N GLU A 82 -4.72 5.70 11.11
CA GLU A 82 -6.00 6.29 11.52
C GLU A 82 -6.90 6.54 10.32
N ARG A 83 -6.34 7.09 9.24
CA ARG A 83 -7.10 7.40 8.03
C ARG A 83 -7.58 6.15 7.30
N LEU A 84 -6.75 5.11 7.25
CA LEU A 84 -7.11 3.81 6.68
C LEU A 84 -8.23 3.13 7.48
N HIS A 85 -8.14 3.17 8.81
CA HIS A 85 -9.14 2.57 9.69
C HIS A 85 -10.47 3.34 9.73
N ALA A 86 -10.50 4.60 9.28
CA ALA A 86 -11.73 5.38 9.22
C ALA A 86 -12.81 4.74 8.33
N THR A 87 -12.42 3.95 7.33
CA THR A 87 -13.33 3.28 6.39
C THR A 87 -13.17 1.76 6.33
N ASN A 88 -12.15 1.20 6.98
CA ASN A 88 -11.83 -0.22 6.90
C ASN A 88 -11.46 -0.80 8.27
N ASN A 89 -12.28 -1.73 8.75
CA ASN A 89 -12.08 -2.35 10.05
C ASN A 89 -10.92 -3.37 10.04
N PHE A 90 -10.55 -3.89 8.86
CA PHE A 90 -9.61 -5.01 8.70
C PHE A 90 -8.63 -4.77 7.53
N PRO A 91 -7.85 -3.67 7.55
CA PRO A 91 -6.90 -3.34 6.49
C PRO A 91 -5.83 -4.41 6.26
N GLU A 92 -5.42 -5.13 7.31
CA GLU A 92 -4.44 -6.20 7.28
C GLU A 92 -4.92 -7.46 6.54
N PHE A 93 -6.24 -7.68 6.49
CA PHE A 93 -6.86 -8.77 5.74
C PHE A 93 -7.20 -8.34 4.31
N THR A 94 -7.89 -7.20 4.18
CA THR A 94 -8.31 -6.66 2.87
C THR A 94 -7.11 -6.30 2.00
N GLY A 95 -6.03 -5.74 2.55
CA GLY A 95 -4.79 -5.47 1.82
C GLY A 95 -4.06 -6.71 1.29
N ARG A 96 -4.41 -7.91 1.79
CA ARG A 96 -3.87 -9.19 1.31
C ARG A 96 -4.81 -9.94 0.36
N LEU A 97 -6.12 -9.83 0.57
CA LEU A 97 -7.11 -10.71 -0.06
C LEU A 97 -8.01 -10.01 -1.08
N CYS A 98 -8.09 -8.67 -1.07
CA CYS A 98 -8.84 -7.97 -2.10
C CYS A 98 -8.27 -8.31 -3.49
N PRO A 99 -9.13 -8.66 -4.46
CA PRO A 99 -8.71 -9.09 -5.79
C PRO A 99 -8.14 -7.94 -6.63
#